data_AF-A0A5K1AQQ7-F1
#
_entry.id   AF-A0A5K1AQQ7-F1
#
_cell.length_a   1.000
_cell.length_b   1.000
_cell.length_c   1.000
_cell.angle_alpha   90.00
_cell.angle_beta   90.00
_cell.angle_gamma   90.00
#
_symmetry.space_group_name_H-M   'P 1'
#
loop_
_entity.id
_entity.type
_entity.pdbx_description
1 polymer ?
#
loop_
_entity_poly.entity_id
_entity_poly.type
_entity_poly.pdbx_seq_one_letter_code
_entity_poly.pdbx_strand_id
1 'polypeptide(L)' 'CLHEKISGYKEQLFKDLEGETRKVLELGIGTGPNIQYYATGPDVTVYGVDPNKQMEKYAKAAALRAGLPPSNFYFTQAV' A
#
# COMPACT_ATOMS: atom_id res chain seq x y z
N CYS A 1 16.26 14.83 4.90
CA CYS A 1 16.32 14.79 6.38
C CYS A 1 15.04 14.28 7.04
N LEU A 2 13.89 14.98 7.01
CA LEU A 2 12.64 14.49 7.66
C LEU A 2 12.01 13.31 6.91
N HIS A 3 11.91 13.38 5.58
CA HIS A 3 11.38 12.30 4.75
C HIS A 3 12.17 10.99 4.92
N GLU A 4 13.50 11.08 5.00
CA GLU A 4 14.37 9.91 5.23
C GLU A 4 14.17 9.30 6.61
N LYS A 5 14.04 10.15 7.65
CA LYS A 5 13.71 9.66 9.01
C LYS A 5 12.37 8.92 9.01
N ILE A 6 11.34 9.50 8.37
CA ILE A 6 10.01 8.87 8.29
C ILE A 6 10.07 7.56 7.50
N SER A 7 10.85 7.49 6.41
CA SER A 7 11.04 6.23 5.66
C SER A 7 11.67 5.15 6.53
N GLY A 8 12.74 5.48 7.26
CA GLY A 8 13.42 4.52 8.13
C GLY A 8 12.51 3.98 9.25
N TYR A 9 11.65 4.83 9.83
CA TYR A 9 10.65 4.35 10.80
C TYR A 9 9.60 3.43 10.17
N LYS A 10 9.16 3.72 8.94
CA LYS A 10 8.20 2.86 8.23
C LYS A 10 8.82 1.52 7.89
N GLU A 11 10.04 1.50 7.36
CA GLU A 11 10.77 0.26 7.08
C GLU A 11 10.86 -0.62 8.33
N GLN A 12 11.19 -0.05 9.49
CA GLN A 12 11.20 -0.79 10.74
C GLN A 12 9.82 -1.32 11.13
N LEU A 13 8.77 -0.50 11.02
CA LEU A 13 7.41 -0.88 11.38
C LEU A 13 6.86 -2.03 10.51
N PHE A 14 7.13 -2.00 9.20
CA PHE A 14 6.60 -2.99 8.26
C PHE A 14 7.45 -4.26 8.18
N LYS A 15 8.72 -4.21 8.61
CA LYS A 15 9.61 -5.38 8.64
C LYS A 15 9.02 -6.54 9.45
N ASP A 16 8.33 -6.24 10.55
CA ASP A 16 7.70 -7.24 11.40
C ASP A 16 6.48 -7.91 10.73
N LEU A 17 5.99 -7.37 9.61
CA LEU A 17 4.84 -7.88 8.85
C LEU A 17 5.24 -8.71 7.61
N GLU A 18 6.53 -8.75 7.28
CA GLU A 18 7.07 -9.51 6.15
C GLU A 18 6.88 -11.02 6.36
N GLY A 19 6.37 -11.72 5.34
CA GLY A 19 6.19 -13.18 5.36
C GLY A 19 4.92 -13.69 6.06
N GLU A 20 4.33 -12.92 6.96
CA GLU A 20 3.09 -13.31 7.67
C GLU A 20 1.81 -12.82 6.95
N THR A 21 1.91 -11.68 6.25
CA THR A 21 0.71 -10.93 5.84
C THR A 21 0.40 -11.08 4.35
N ARG A 22 -0.54 -11.98 4.03
CA ARG A 22 -1.02 -12.17 2.64
C ARG A 22 -2.13 -11.19 2.23
N LYS A 23 -2.78 -10.54 3.19
CA LYS A 23 -3.90 -9.61 2.95
C LYS A 23 -3.76 -8.37 3.80
N VAL A 24 -3.71 -7.20 3.17
CA VAL A 24 -3.55 -5.90 3.82
C VAL A 24 -4.78 -5.03 3.55
N LEU A 25 -5.29 -4.38 4.59
CA LEU A 25 -6.31 -3.34 4.48
C LEU A 25 -5.65 -1.99 4.82
N GLU A 26 -5.62 -1.06 3.88
CA GLU A 26 -5.14 0.31 4.12
C GLU A 26 -6.31 1.30 4.09
N LEU A 27 -6.53 1.96 5.24
CA LEU A 27 -7.53 3.01 5.40
C LEU A 27 -6.91 4.37 5.10
N GLY A 28 -7.57 5.15 4.23
CA GLY A 28 -7.02 6.42 3.76
C GLY A 28 -5.83 6.21 2.82
N ILE A 29 -5.97 5.30 1.85
CA ILE A 29 -4.85 4.90 0.98
C ILE A 29 -4.29 6.06 0.15
N GLY A 30 -5.11 7.07 -0.18
CA GLY A 30 -4.68 8.25 -0.93
C GLY A 30 -3.94 7.87 -2.22
N THR A 31 -2.76 8.46 -2.41
CA THR A 31 -1.91 8.15 -3.58
C THR A 31 -1.09 6.85 -3.43
N GLY A 32 -1.25 6.10 -2.34
CA GLY A 32 -0.54 4.85 -2.06
C GLY A 32 0.94 4.96 -1.69
N PRO A 33 1.42 5.98 -0.94
CA PRO A 33 2.86 6.14 -0.65
C PRO A 33 3.43 5.03 0.25
N ASN A 34 2.58 4.30 0.97
CA ASN A 34 3.00 3.26 1.90
C ASN A 34 3.05 1.86 1.28
N ILE A 35 2.46 1.67 0.09
CA ILE A 35 2.30 0.34 -0.53
C ILE A 35 3.66 -0.37 -0.68
N GLN A 36 4.72 0.40 -1.01
CA GLN A 36 6.08 -0.12 -1.16
C GLN A 36 6.64 -0.84 0.08
N TYR A 37 6.14 -0.55 1.28
CA TYR A 37 6.68 -1.13 2.51
C TYR A 37 6.08 -2.49 2.86
N TYR A 38 4.92 -2.85 2.32
CA TYR A 38 4.23 -4.10 2.65
C TYR A 38 3.86 -4.94 1.41
N ALA A 39 4.02 -4.40 0.20
CA ALA A 39 3.89 -5.13 -1.06
C ALA A 39 5.12 -6.01 -1.35
N THR A 40 5.49 -6.87 -0.41
CA THR A 40 6.78 -7.58 -0.41
C THR A 40 6.80 -8.84 -1.28
N GLY A 41 5.72 -9.15 -2.00
CA GLY A 41 5.68 -10.27 -2.93
C GLY A 41 4.36 -10.42 -3.70
N PRO A 42 4.33 -11.31 -4.72
CA PRO A 42 3.16 -11.53 -5.57
C PRO A 42 1.97 -12.15 -4.83
N ASP A 43 2.20 -12.68 -3.63
CA ASP A 43 1.19 -13.35 -2.80
C ASP A 43 0.41 -12.36 -1.91
N VAL A 44 0.85 -11.10 -1.87
CA VAL A 44 0.20 -10.04 -1.10
C VAL A 44 -0.99 -9.51 -1.89
N THR A 45 -2.14 -9.42 -1.23
CA THR A 45 -3.34 -8.73 -1.71
C THR A 45 -3.59 -7.49 -0.87
N VAL A 46 -3.88 -6.37 -1.52
CA VAL A 46 -4.09 -5.07 -0.88
C VAL A 46 -5.50 -4.56 -1.16
N TYR A 47 -6.21 -4.21 -0.10
CA TYR A 47 -7.49 -3.54 -0.12
C TYR A 47 -7.29 -2.10 0.35
N GLY A 48 -7.29 -1.16 -0.59
CA GLY A 48 -7.22 0.27 -0.31
C GLY A 48 -8.61 0.88 -0.15
N VAL A 49 -8.79 1.67 0.89
CA VAL A 49 -10.04 2.40 1.15
C VAL A 49 -9.75 3.90 1.18
N ASP A 50 -10.52 4.69 0.44
CA ASP A 50 -10.42 6.15 0.47
C ASP A 50 -11.78 6.79 0.15
N PRO A 51 -12.24 7.83 0.86
CA PRO A 51 -13.49 8.52 0.51
C PRO A 51 -13.41 9.24 -0.85
N ASN A 52 -12.22 9.66 -1.28
CA ASN A 52 -12.01 10.37 -2.52
C ASN A 52 -11.68 9.41 -3.67
N LYS A 53 -12.68 9.11 -4.51
CA LYS A 53 -12.52 8.25 -5.69
C LYS A 53 -11.43 8.70 -6.67
N GLN A 54 -11.07 9.98 -6.69
CA GLN A 54 -9.99 10.48 -7.56
C GLN A 54 -8.62 9.86 -7.22
N MET A 55 -8.47 9.31 -6.01
CA MET A 55 -7.26 8.66 -5.54
C MET A 55 -7.00 7.30 -6.20
N GLU A 56 -8.04 6.65 -6.72
CA GLU A 56 -7.97 5.29 -7.26
C GLU A 56 -6.85 5.11 -8.31
N LYS A 57 -6.75 6.04 -9.26
CA LYS A 57 -5.72 5.96 -10.33
C LYS A 57 -4.30 6.08 -9.78
N TYR A 58 -4.11 6.88 -8.73
CA TYR A 58 -2.80 7.09 -8.12
C TYR A 58 -2.41 5.89 -7.27
N ALA A 59 -3.34 5.37 -6.47
CA ALA A 59 -3.15 4.17 -5.67
C ALA A 59 -2.84 2.94 -6.54
N LYS A 60 -3.57 2.74 -7.64
CA LYS A 60 -3.28 1.68 -8.64
C LYS A 60 -1.88 1.82 -9.23
N ALA A 61 -1.47 3.04 -9.59
CA ALA A 61 -0.14 3.28 -10.13
C ALA A 61 0.97 3.04 -9.09
N ALA A 62 0.73 3.37 -7.82
CA ALA A 62 1.65 3.08 -6.73
C ALA A 62 1.77 1.58 -6.46
N ALA A 63 0.66 0.85 -6.46
CA ALA A 63 0.66 -0.61 -6.35
C ALA A 63 1.47 -1.27 -7.46
N LEU A 64 1.26 -0.84 -8.70
CA LEU A 64 2.03 -1.35 -9.84
C LEU A 64 3.54 -1.07 -9.70
N ARG A 65 3.93 0.15 -9.27
CA ARG A 65 5.34 0.50 -9.02
C ARG A 65 5.95 -0.30 -7.87
N ALA A 66 5.15 -0.68 -6.89
CA ALA A 66 5.56 -1.53 -5.78
C ALA A 66 5.64 -3.02 -6.16
N GLY A 67 5.30 -3.39 -7.41
CA GLY A 67 5.40 -4.76 -7.91
C GLY A 67 4.16 -5.62 -7.67
N LEU A 68 3.04 -5.05 -7.21
CA LEU A 68 1.79 -5.79 -7.06
C LEU A 68 1.19 -6.11 -8.43
N PRO A 69 0.78 -7.38 -8.67
CA PRO A 69 -0.07 -7.71 -9.81
C PRO A 69 -1.36 -6.87 -9.76
N PRO A 70 -1.86 -6.36 -10.90
CA PRO A 70 -3.13 -5.62 -10.92
C PRO A 70 -4.32 -6.40 -10.34
N SER A 71 -4.29 -7.74 -10.42
CA SER A 71 -5.30 -8.63 -9.83
C SER A 71 -5.31 -8.64 -8.30
N ASN A 72 -4.25 -8.16 -7.66
CA ASN A 72 -4.04 -8.23 -6.22
C ASN A 72 -4.24 -6.88 -5.52
N PHE A 73 -4.66 -5.85 -6.27
CA PHE A 73 -4.95 -4.54 -5.72
C PHE A 73 -6.41 -4.18 -5.94
N TYR A 74 -7.12 -3.90 -4.84
CA TYR A 74 -8.52 -3.50 -4.84
C TYR A 74 -8.65 -2.11 -4.22
N PHE A 75 -9.40 -1.24 -4.88
CA PHE A 75 -9.75 0.07 -4.35
C PHE A 75 -11.25 0.11 -4.04
N THR A 76 -11.61 0.54 -2.84
CA THR A 76 -12.99 0.76 -2.43
C THR A 76 -13.16 2.22 -2.02
N GLN A 77 -14.16 2.88 -2.60
CA GLN A 77 -14.53 4.21 -2.13
C GLN A 77 -15.28 4.08 -0.79
N ALA A 78 -14.78 4.74 0.26
CA ALA A 78 -15.54 4.85 1.51
C ALA A 78 -16.78 5.73 1.30
N VAL A 79 -17.91 5.32 1.89
CA VAL A 79 -19.19 6.06 1.86
C VAL A 79 -19.18 7.26 2.79
#